data_AF-A0A960R7E4-F1
#
_entry.id   AF-A0A960R7E4-F1
#
_cell.length_a   1.000
_cell.length_b   1.000
_cell.length_c   1.000
_cell.angle_alpha   90.00
_cell.angle_beta   90.00
_cell.angle_gamma   90.00
#
_symmetry.space_group_name_H-M   'P 1'
#
loop_
_entity.id
_entity.type
_entity.pdbx_description
1 polymer ?
#
loop_
_entity_poly.entity_id
_entity_poly.type
_entity_poly.pdbx_seq_one_letter_code
_entity_poly.pdbx_strand_id
1 'polypeptide(L)'
;SKSIECQIMDWADDTAYSLNDVADGINAGFISIVKIERWAESRDLSGEDAFQIEDLLKSIRRDRVEARMNRRIGEFIAAASLAPVEGHFLSDATQRYHYRLEIDPRIHAECRLYKRLAFELVFRSQQLQQLDRKADYILSRLFQVLADLYIARDRPGPDHFRVLPEEVESRLFADGTTEAGRARLVCDAIARMTDSVAAHTYKRLFDADFGSIVDLV
;
A
#
# COMPACT_ATOMS: atom_id res chain seq x y z
N SER A 1 3.51 17.99 -16.03
CA SER A 1 2.48 17.15 -16.66
C SER A 1 2.90 15.69 -16.50
N LYS A 2 1.97 14.77 -16.25
CA LYS A 2 2.26 13.33 -16.26
C LYS A 2 2.22 12.84 -17.72
N SER A 3 3.08 11.90 -18.09
CA SER A 3 2.96 11.25 -19.41
C SER A 3 1.68 10.41 -19.48
N ILE A 4 1.27 10.02 -20.68
CA ILE A 4 0.11 9.15 -20.86
C ILE A 4 0.29 7.79 -20.17
N GLU A 5 1.51 7.23 -20.15
CA GLU A 5 1.78 5.97 -19.46
C GLU A 5 1.61 6.09 -17.94
N CYS A 6 2.02 7.22 -17.34
CA CYS A 6 1.76 7.47 -15.93
C CYS A 6 0.27 7.61 -15.63
N GLN A 7 -0.50 8.23 -16.52
CA GLN A 7 -1.96 8.34 -16.35
C GLN A 7 -2.65 6.97 -16.48
N ILE A 8 -2.20 6.12 -17.42
CA ILE A 8 -2.68 4.74 -17.55
C ILE A 8 -2.33 3.93 -16.29
N MET A 9 -1.11 4.07 -15.79
CA MET A 9 -0.68 3.42 -14.55
C MET A 9 -1.54 3.84 -13.36
N ASP A 10 -1.75 5.16 -13.17
CA ASP A 10 -2.62 5.68 -12.11
C ASP A 10 -4.05 5.10 -12.21
N TRP A 11 -4.62 5.02 -13.43
CA TRP A 11 -5.98 4.47 -13.61
C TRP A 11 -6.05 2.95 -13.41
N ALA A 12 -5.00 2.22 -13.82
CA ALA A 12 -4.91 0.78 -13.59
C ALA A 12 -4.85 0.46 -12.09
N ASP A 13 -4.03 1.20 -11.34
CA ASP A 13 -3.94 1.08 -9.87
C ASP A 13 -5.29 1.41 -9.23
N ASP A 14 -5.92 2.53 -9.64
CA ASP A 14 -7.23 2.95 -9.16
C ASP A 14 -8.31 1.88 -9.38
N THR A 15 -8.31 1.24 -10.55
CA THR A 15 -9.22 0.16 -10.90
C THR A 15 -8.98 -1.07 -10.05
N ALA A 16 -7.73 -1.51 -9.92
CA ALA A 16 -7.37 -2.70 -9.18
C ALA A 16 -7.67 -2.56 -7.68
N TYR A 17 -7.15 -1.51 -7.03
CA TYR A 17 -7.31 -1.34 -5.58
C TYR A 17 -8.77 -1.08 -5.20
N SER A 18 -9.48 -0.22 -5.93
CA SER A 18 -10.87 0.12 -5.54
C SER A 18 -11.81 -1.09 -5.54
N LEU A 19 -11.63 -2.04 -6.47
CA LEU A 19 -12.47 -3.22 -6.59
C LEU A 19 -11.96 -4.38 -5.71
N ASN A 20 -10.65 -4.64 -5.71
CA ASN A 20 -10.07 -5.71 -4.91
C ASN A 20 -10.21 -5.46 -3.41
N ASP A 21 -9.97 -4.22 -2.94
CA ASP A 21 -10.11 -3.89 -1.51
C ASP A 21 -11.55 -4.10 -1.01
N VAL A 22 -12.55 -3.88 -1.88
CA VAL A 22 -13.95 -4.17 -1.54
C VAL A 22 -14.21 -5.68 -1.51
N ALA A 23 -13.73 -6.43 -2.50
CA ALA A 23 -13.87 -7.89 -2.53
C ALA A 23 -13.19 -8.54 -1.31
N ASP A 24 -11.92 -8.22 -1.08
CA ASP A 24 -11.13 -8.70 0.04
C ASP A 24 -11.71 -8.24 1.37
N GLY A 25 -12.17 -6.99 1.46
CA GLY A 25 -12.85 -6.46 2.63
C GLY A 25 -14.12 -7.25 2.97
N ILE A 26 -14.87 -7.71 1.96
CA ILE A 26 -16.05 -8.58 2.15
C ILE A 26 -15.60 -9.98 2.60
N ASN A 27 -14.64 -10.59 1.89
CA ASN A 27 -14.13 -11.93 2.18
C ASN A 27 -13.51 -12.03 3.59
N ALA A 28 -12.83 -10.98 4.04
CA ALA A 28 -12.24 -10.88 5.38
C ALA A 28 -13.24 -10.45 6.47
N GLY A 29 -14.51 -10.17 6.12
CA GLY A 29 -15.55 -9.76 7.08
C GLY A 29 -15.44 -8.31 7.58
N PHE A 30 -14.54 -7.51 7.02
CA PHE A 30 -14.48 -6.07 7.29
C PHE A 30 -15.71 -5.34 6.75
N ILE A 31 -16.18 -5.75 5.58
CA ILE A 31 -17.37 -5.24 4.92
C ILE A 31 -18.47 -6.29 5.04
N SER A 32 -19.60 -5.88 5.62
CA SER A 32 -20.80 -6.72 5.71
C SER A 32 -22.03 -5.93 5.30
N ILE A 33 -23.12 -6.62 4.95
CA ILE A 33 -24.39 -5.99 4.59
C ILE A 33 -24.79 -4.91 5.61
N VAL A 34 -24.77 -5.26 6.90
CA VAL A 34 -25.13 -4.34 7.99
C VAL A 34 -24.21 -3.13 8.06
N LYS A 35 -22.91 -3.31 7.83
CA LYS A 35 -21.95 -2.20 7.84
C LYS A 35 -22.14 -1.28 6.63
N ILE A 36 -22.38 -1.84 5.44
CA ILE A 36 -22.67 -1.08 4.22
C ILE A 36 -23.96 -0.28 4.40
N GLU A 37 -25.04 -0.90 4.91
CA GLU A 37 -26.34 -0.23 5.10
C GLU A 37 -26.20 0.97 6.05
N ARG A 38 -25.58 0.77 7.22
CA ARG A 38 -25.29 1.88 8.16
C ARG A 38 -24.39 2.96 7.57
N TRP A 39 -23.38 2.55 6.81
CA TRP A 39 -22.48 3.48 6.15
C TRP A 39 -23.23 4.32 5.12
N ALA A 40 -24.04 3.69 4.26
CA ALA A 40 -24.83 4.37 3.24
C ALA A 40 -25.84 5.36 3.86
N GLU A 41 -26.51 4.96 4.95
CA GLU A 41 -27.40 5.83 5.73
C GLU A 41 -26.67 7.07 6.26
N SER A 42 -25.46 6.88 6.83
CA SER A 42 -24.66 7.99 7.38
C SER A 42 -24.13 8.97 6.32
N ARG A 43 -24.15 8.58 5.05
CA ARG A 43 -23.59 9.35 3.93
C ARG A 43 -24.65 9.99 3.04
N ASP A 44 -25.93 9.77 3.33
CA ASP A 44 -27.07 10.28 2.55
C ASP A 44 -26.89 10.04 1.04
N LEU A 45 -26.51 8.81 0.69
CA LEU A 45 -26.26 8.45 -0.71
C LEU A 45 -27.53 8.56 -1.53
N SER A 46 -27.42 9.15 -2.71
CA SER A 46 -28.54 9.34 -3.64
C SER A 46 -28.11 9.09 -5.09
N GLY A 47 -29.10 8.93 -5.97
CA GLY A 47 -28.86 8.75 -7.40
C GLY A 47 -28.01 7.50 -7.71
N GLU A 48 -26.99 7.70 -8.53
CA GLU A 48 -26.11 6.62 -9.01
C GLU A 48 -25.37 5.93 -7.86
N ASP A 49 -24.87 6.69 -6.88
CA ASP A 49 -24.11 6.10 -5.76
C ASP A 49 -24.98 5.14 -4.94
N ALA A 50 -26.24 5.50 -4.66
CA ALA A 50 -27.19 4.63 -3.98
C ALA A 50 -27.49 3.36 -4.79
N PHE A 51 -27.65 3.49 -6.11
CA PHE A 51 -27.85 2.36 -7.00
C PHE A 51 -26.66 1.39 -6.98
N GLN A 52 -25.42 1.90 -7.06
CA GLN A 52 -24.21 1.07 -7.03
C GLN A 52 -24.05 0.31 -5.71
N ILE A 53 -24.40 0.93 -4.58
CA ILE A 53 -24.42 0.25 -3.28
C ILE A 53 -25.51 -0.81 -3.20
N GLU A 54 -26.71 -0.53 -3.70
CA GLU A 54 -27.79 -1.52 -3.71
C GLU A 54 -27.44 -2.75 -4.57
N ASP A 55 -26.80 -2.52 -5.72
CA ASP A 55 -26.32 -3.58 -6.61
C ASP A 55 -25.20 -4.41 -5.97
N LEU A 56 -24.26 -3.76 -5.27
CA LEU A 56 -23.24 -4.44 -4.46
C LEU A 56 -23.90 -5.31 -3.38
N LEU A 57 -24.86 -4.78 -2.63
CA LEU A 57 -25.61 -5.53 -1.60
C LEU A 57 -26.34 -6.75 -2.19
N LYS A 58 -26.95 -6.62 -3.38
CA LYS A 58 -27.59 -7.75 -4.09
C LYS A 58 -26.56 -8.83 -4.44
N SER A 59 -25.36 -8.43 -4.88
CA SER A 59 -24.29 -9.36 -5.20
C SER A 59 -23.70 -10.05 -3.98
N ILE A 60 -23.59 -9.36 -2.83
CA ILE A 60 -23.20 -9.98 -1.56
C ILE A 60 -24.24 -11.03 -1.14
N ARG A 61 -25.54 -10.70 -1.17
CA ARG A 61 -26.62 -11.62 -0.80
C ARG A 61 -26.68 -12.88 -1.68
N ARG A 62 -26.19 -12.79 -2.92
CA ARG A 62 -26.18 -13.88 -3.91
C ARG A 62 -24.85 -14.63 -3.98
N ASP A 63 -23.86 -14.24 -3.16
CA ASP A 63 -22.50 -14.80 -3.22
C ASP A 63 -21.87 -14.66 -4.61
N ARG A 64 -22.01 -13.46 -5.21
CA ARG A 64 -21.53 -13.12 -6.57
C ARG A 64 -20.60 -11.92 -6.61
N VAL A 65 -20.01 -11.54 -5.48
CA VAL A 65 -19.13 -10.37 -5.35
C VAL A 65 -17.94 -10.48 -6.30
N GLU A 66 -17.21 -11.60 -6.28
CA GLU A 66 -16.07 -11.84 -7.16
C GLU A 66 -16.42 -11.71 -8.64
N ALA A 67 -17.51 -12.34 -9.06
CA ALA A 67 -17.97 -12.27 -10.45
C ALA A 67 -18.33 -10.83 -10.86
N ARG A 68 -18.93 -10.06 -9.95
CA ARG A 68 -19.24 -8.65 -10.17
C ARG A 68 -17.98 -7.81 -10.28
N MET A 69 -17.02 -7.95 -9.36
CA MET A 69 -15.79 -7.15 -9.38
C MET A 69 -14.98 -7.44 -10.63
N ASN A 70 -14.84 -8.70 -11.03
CA ASN A 70 -14.15 -9.07 -12.27
C ASN A 70 -14.80 -8.45 -13.51
N ARG A 71 -16.14 -8.40 -13.56
CA ARG A 71 -16.85 -7.70 -14.64
C ARG A 71 -16.58 -6.20 -14.61
N ARG A 72 -16.62 -5.58 -13.42
CA ARG A 72 -16.34 -4.14 -13.25
C ARG A 72 -14.93 -3.75 -13.65
N ILE A 73 -13.92 -4.61 -13.43
CA ILE A 73 -12.56 -4.38 -13.93
C ILE A 73 -12.58 -4.15 -15.45
N GLY A 74 -13.26 -5.02 -16.21
CA GLY A 74 -13.38 -4.87 -17.66
C GLY A 74 -14.11 -3.60 -18.08
N GLU A 75 -15.17 -3.22 -17.37
CA GLU A 75 -15.93 -1.99 -17.63
C GLU A 75 -15.12 -0.73 -17.29
N PHE A 76 -14.30 -0.76 -16.23
CA PHE A 76 -13.42 0.35 -15.84
C PHE A 76 -12.29 0.56 -16.86
N ILE A 77 -11.73 -0.53 -17.38
CA ILE A 77 -10.75 -0.48 -18.47
C ILE A 77 -11.39 0.09 -19.74
N ALA A 78 -12.58 -0.40 -20.11
CA ALA A 78 -13.28 0.03 -21.33
C ALA A 78 -13.79 1.49 -21.27
N ALA A 79 -13.88 2.07 -20.07
CA ALA A 79 -14.30 3.45 -19.85
C ALA A 79 -13.19 4.47 -20.12
N ALA A 80 -11.95 4.01 -20.35
CA ALA A 80 -10.82 4.87 -20.64
C ALA A 80 -10.71 5.18 -22.13
N SER A 81 -10.54 6.45 -22.46
CA SER A 81 -10.30 6.94 -23.82
C SER A 81 -9.11 7.92 -23.84
N LEU A 82 -8.55 8.12 -25.03
CA LEU A 82 -7.47 9.09 -25.25
C LEU A 82 -8.04 10.37 -25.84
N ALA A 83 -7.69 11.50 -25.24
CA ALA A 83 -7.96 12.81 -25.82
C ALA A 83 -6.64 13.53 -26.14
N PRO A 84 -6.54 14.22 -27.29
CA PRO A 84 -5.34 14.95 -27.64
C PRO A 84 -5.11 16.15 -26.70
N VAL A 85 -3.85 16.49 -26.47
CA VAL A 85 -3.43 17.64 -25.67
C VAL A 85 -2.64 18.60 -26.55
N GLU A 86 -3.18 19.81 -26.74
CA GLU A 86 -2.52 20.87 -27.50
C GLU A 86 -1.57 21.70 -26.62
N GLY A 87 -0.50 22.22 -27.24
CA GLY A 87 0.36 23.23 -26.63
C GLY A 87 1.34 22.73 -25.57
N HIS A 88 1.52 21.42 -25.40
CA HIS A 88 2.57 20.90 -24.51
C HIS A 88 3.94 20.96 -25.20
N PHE A 89 4.93 21.55 -24.54
CA PHE A 89 6.26 21.83 -25.12
C PHE A 89 7.04 20.60 -25.61
N LEU A 90 6.64 19.40 -25.17
CA LEU A 90 7.21 18.11 -25.62
C LEU A 90 6.36 17.36 -26.64
N SER A 91 5.16 17.85 -27.00
CA SER A 91 4.26 17.14 -27.92
C SER A 91 4.89 16.90 -29.29
N ASP A 92 5.74 17.83 -29.75
CA ASP A 92 6.45 17.72 -31.03
C ASP A 92 7.63 16.75 -30.98
N ALA A 93 8.16 16.48 -29.78
CA ALA A 93 9.31 15.60 -29.57
C ALA A 93 8.89 14.17 -29.20
N THR A 94 7.70 13.97 -28.64
CA THR A 94 7.24 12.66 -28.20
C THR A 94 5.72 12.57 -28.06
N GLN A 95 5.17 11.40 -28.41
CA GLN A 95 3.76 11.08 -28.23
C GLN A 95 3.33 10.96 -26.76
N ARG A 96 4.31 10.85 -25.84
CA ARG A 96 4.08 10.68 -24.39
C ARG A 96 3.26 11.78 -23.73
N TYR A 97 3.29 12.98 -24.30
CA TYR A 97 2.58 14.15 -23.79
C TYR A 97 1.51 14.68 -24.76
N HIS A 98 1.28 13.94 -25.85
CA HIS A 98 0.32 14.31 -26.89
C HIS A 98 -1.11 13.89 -26.52
N TYR A 99 -1.27 13.04 -25.51
CA TYR A 99 -2.55 12.53 -25.06
C TYR A 99 -2.74 12.68 -23.56
N ARG A 100 -3.99 12.83 -23.15
CA ARG A 100 -4.46 12.64 -21.79
C ARG A 100 -5.44 11.48 -21.76
N LEU A 101 -5.51 10.82 -20.62
CA LEU A 101 -6.50 9.79 -20.36
C LEU A 101 -7.79 10.47 -19.90
N GLU A 102 -8.89 10.18 -20.58
CA GLU A 102 -10.24 10.55 -20.15
C GLU A 102 -10.98 9.29 -19.70
N ILE A 103 -11.64 9.36 -18.55
CA ILE A 103 -12.43 8.27 -18.00
C ILE A 103 -13.89 8.72 -17.99
N ASP A 104 -14.83 7.83 -18.37
CA ASP A 104 -16.27 8.11 -18.23
C ASP A 104 -16.55 8.63 -16.80
N PRO A 105 -17.12 9.85 -16.65
CA PRO A 105 -17.34 10.45 -15.34
C PRO A 105 -18.15 9.58 -14.36
N ARG A 106 -19.05 8.73 -14.88
CA ARG A 106 -19.84 7.80 -14.07
C ARG A 106 -18.99 6.68 -13.50
N ILE A 107 -18.10 6.11 -14.31
CA ILE A 107 -17.17 5.06 -13.88
C ILE A 107 -16.14 5.62 -12.91
N HIS A 108 -15.66 6.85 -13.17
CA HIS A 108 -14.78 7.53 -12.22
C HIS A 108 -15.51 7.81 -10.89
N ALA A 109 -16.81 8.13 -10.90
CA ALA A 109 -17.59 8.30 -9.68
C ALA A 109 -17.77 6.97 -8.93
N GLU A 110 -18.10 5.88 -9.62
CA GLU A 110 -18.20 4.53 -9.05
C GLU A 110 -16.87 4.08 -8.41
N CYS A 111 -15.74 4.29 -9.10
CA CYS A 111 -14.41 4.01 -8.54
C CYS A 111 -14.17 4.78 -7.23
N ARG A 112 -14.49 6.08 -7.20
CA ARG A 112 -14.35 6.90 -5.98
C ARG A 112 -15.27 6.42 -4.86
N LEU A 113 -16.47 5.94 -5.18
CA LEU A 113 -17.41 5.38 -4.22
C LEU A 113 -16.83 4.12 -3.55
N TYR A 114 -16.30 3.17 -4.33
CA TYR A 114 -15.69 1.96 -3.78
C TYR A 114 -14.43 2.23 -2.97
N LYS A 115 -13.57 3.15 -3.44
CA LYS A 115 -12.42 3.60 -2.64
C LYS A 115 -12.84 4.14 -1.29
N ARG A 116 -13.90 4.97 -1.26
CA ARG A 116 -14.42 5.53 0.00
C ARG A 116 -15.00 4.45 0.91
N LEU A 117 -15.77 3.52 0.34
CA LEU A 117 -16.33 2.39 1.07
C LEU A 117 -15.24 1.54 1.71
N ALA A 118 -14.24 1.11 0.92
CA ALA A 118 -13.11 0.33 1.40
C ALA A 118 -12.30 1.10 2.46
N PHE A 119 -11.96 2.36 2.19
CA PHE A 119 -11.24 3.22 3.14
C PHE A 119 -11.94 3.29 4.51
N GLU A 120 -13.24 3.54 4.52
CA GLU A 120 -13.96 3.79 5.75
C GLU A 120 -14.36 2.52 6.51
N LEU A 121 -14.62 1.42 5.82
CA LEU A 121 -15.03 0.16 6.45
C LEU A 121 -13.87 -0.80 6.74
N VAL A 122 -12.81 -0.77 5.92
CA VAL A 122 -11.64 -1.64 6.04
C VAL A 122 -10.49 -0.88 6.70
N PHE A 123 -10.01 0.20 6.06
CA PHE A 123 -8.78 0.85 6.50
C PHE A 123 -8.91 1.59 7.84
N ARG A 124 -10.11 2.11 8.14
CA ARG A 124 -10.44 2.69 9.44
C ARG A 124 -10.97 1.69 10.46
N SER A 125 -10.97 0.39 10.15
CA SER A 125 -11.39 -0.64 11.11
C SER A 125 -10.42 -0.71 12.29
N GLN A 126 -10.95 -1.04 13.48
CA GLN A 126 -10.14 -1.15 14.68
C GLN A 126 -9.03 -2.20 14.54
N GLN A 127 -9.34 -3.34 13.92
CA GLN A 127 -8.40 -4.44 13.76
C GLN A 127 -7.23 -4.04 12.85
N LEU A 128 -7.49 -3.36 11.73
CA LEU A 128 -6.41 -2.91 10.86
C LEU A 128 -5.57 -1.81 11.53
N GLN A 129 -6.21 -0.86 12.22
CA GLN A 129 -5.49 0.18 12.96
C GLN A 129 -4.58 -0.39 14.07
N GLN A 130 -4.98 -1.49 14.70
CA GLN A 130 -4.11 -2.22 15.65
C GLN A 130 -2.90 -2.84 14.96
N LEU A 131 -3.08 -3.40 13.76
CA LEU A 131 -1.98 -3.92 12.95
C LEU A 131 -1.03 -2.82 12.48
N ASP A 132 -1.56 -1.69 11.98
CA ASP A 132 -0.78 -0.52 11.59
C ASP A 132 0.05 0.01 12.75
N ARG A 133 -0.57 0.16 13.93
CA ARG A 133 0.13 0.61 15.14
C ARG A 133 1.24 -0.36 15.55
N LYS A 134 1.01 -1.67 15.41
CA LYS A 134 2.02 -2.70 15.68
C LYS A 134 3.17 -2.63 14.67
N ALA A 135 2.87 -2.46 13.38
CA ALA A 135 3.88 -2.34 12.33
C ALA A 135 4.76 -1.10 12.54
N ASP A 136 4.15 0.06 12.79
CA ASP A 136 4.83 1.31 13.14
C ASP A 136 5.77 1.11 14.34
N TYR A 137 5.28 0.46 15.40
CA TYR A 137 6.07 0.18 16.59
C TYR A 137 7.28 -0.73 16.29
N ILE A 138 7.07 -1.81 15.54
CA ILE A 138 8.13 -2.75 15.16
C ILE A 138 9.21 -2.03 14.33
N LEU A 139 8.80 -1.34 13.26
CA LEU A 139 9.71 -0.67 12.33
C LEU A 139 10.49 0.45 13.02
N SER A 140 9.83 1.25 13.88
CA SER A 140 10.47 2.31 14.65
C SER A 140 11.54 1.75 15.60
N ARG A 141 11.25 0.65 16.29
CA ARG A 141 12.20 0.01 17.22
C ARG A 141 13.38 -0.62 16.49
N LEU A 142 13.13 -1.28 15.36
CA LEU A 142 14.20 -1.81 14.50
C LEU A 142 15.08 -0.68 13.98
N PHE A 143 14.49 0.38 13.43
CA PHE A 143 15.23 1.53 12.93
C PHE A 143 16.08 2.17 14.02
N GLN A 144 15.53 2.36 15.23
CA GLN A 144 16.28 2.95 16.34
C GLN A 144 17.54 2.15 16.67
N VAL A 145 17.43 0.83 16.84
CA VAL A 145 18.59 -0.03 17.13
C VAL A 145 19.62 0.01 16.00
N LEU A 146 19.17 -0.04 14.75
CA LEU A 146 20.08 0.03 13.61
C LEU A 146 20.72 1.42 13.47
N ALA A 147 20.01 2.49 13.79
CA ALA A 147 20.54 3.85 13.79
C ALA A 147 21.66 4.01 14.84
N ASP A 148 21.44 3.50 16.05
CA ASP A 148 22.41 3.57 17.14
C ASP A 148 23.68 2.78 16.85
N LEU A 149 23.54 1.62 16.18
CA LEU A 149 24.67 0.75 15.83
C LEU A 149 25.43 1.21 14.59
N TYR A 150 24.72 1.68 13.55
CA TYR A 150 25.29 1.84 12.21
C TYR A 150 25.27 3.27 11.67
N ILE A 151 24.45 4.18 12.20
CA ILE A 151 24.39 5.57 11.71
C ILE A 151 25.22 6.48 12.60
N ALA A 152 24.98 6.42 13.92
CA ALA A 152 25.62 7.26 14.93
C ALA A 152 27.14 7.01 15.09
N ARG A 153 27.66 5.94 14.49
CA ARG A 153 29.08 5.56 14.57
C ARG A 153 29.71 5.52 13.18
N ASP A 154 30.89 6.11 13.05
CA ASP A 154 31.65 6.08 11.80
C ASP A 154 32.40 4.77 11.58
N ARG A 155 32.71 4.01 12.64
CA ARG A 155 33.44 2.75 12.59
C ARG A 155 32.95 1.77 13.66
N PRO A 156 33.01 0.45 13.43
CA PRO A 156 32.69 -0.53 14.44
C PRO A 156 33.76 -0.52 15.54
N GLY A 157 33.32 -0.43 16.80
CA GLY A 157 34.18 -0.56 17.98
C GLY A 157 34.35 -2.02 18.43
N PRO A 158 35.13 -2.27 19.48
CA PRO A 158 35.32 -3.62 20.05
C PRO A 158 34.00 -4.25 20.54
N ASP A 159 33.04 -3.42 20.97
CA ASP A 159 31.71 -3.86 21.45
C ASP A 159 30.61 -3.72 20.38
N HIS A 160 30.98 -3.77 19.08
CA HIS A 160 30.02 -3.67 17.98
C HIS A 160 29.20 -4.95 17.82
N PHE A 161 27.89 -4.85 18.01
CA PHE A 161 26.97 -5.94 17.74
C PHE A 161 26.66 -6.05 16.24
N ARG A 162 26.83 -7.24 15.68
CA ARG A 162 26.53 -7.53 14.27
C ARG A 162 25.10 -8.04 14.11
N VAL A 163 24.20 -7.13 13.77
CA VAL A 163 22.77 -7.40 13.56
C VAL A 163 22.45 -7.57 12.07
N LEU A 164 23.11 -6.82 11.19
CA LEU A 164 22.91 -6.87 9.75
C LEU A 164 23.87 -7.87 9.07
N PRO A 165 23.52 -8.37 7.86
CA PRO A 165 24.44 -9.19 7.08
C PRO A 165 25.77 -8.49 6.79
N GLU A 166 26.85 -9.26 6.73
CA GLU A 166 28.22 -8.76 6.53
C GLU A 166 28.38 -7.89 5.27
N GLU A 167 27.69 -8.25 4.19
CA GLU A 167 27.68 -7.45 2.94
C GLU A 167 27.12 -6.04 3.15
N VAL A 168 26.11 -5.90 4.02
CA VAL A 168 25.51 -4.61 4.34
C VAL A 168 26.41 -3.81 5.26
N GLU A 169 26.97 -4.45 6.30
CA GLU A 169 27.92 -3.80 7.23
C GLU A 169 29.18 -3.29 6.51
N SER A 170 29.70 -4.06 5.56
CA SER A 170 30.87 -3.67 4.78
C SER A 170 30.64 -2.38 3.99
N ARG A 171 29.42 -2.18 3.47
CA ARG A 171 29.03 -0.95 2.76
C ARG A 171 28.79 0.22 3.73
N LEU A 172 28.21 -0.06 4.89
CA LEU A 172 27.95 0.93 5.94
C LEU A 172 29.24 1.57 6.46
N PHE A 173 30.30 0.77 6.62
CA PHE A 173 31.59 1.22 7.13
C PHE A 173 32.67 1.41 6.06
N ALA A 174 32.29 1.41 4.78
CA ALA A 174 33.22 1.72 3.69
C ALA A 174 33.77 3.15 3.83
N ASP A 175 35.03 3.34 3.46
CA ASP A 175 35.67 4.66 3.49
C ASP A 175 34.90 5.66 2.60
N GLY A 176 34.56 6.81 3.18
CA GLY A 176 33.81 7.87 2.50
C GLY A 176 32.28 7.76 2.60
N THR A 177 31.73 6.73 3.24
CA THR A 177 30.28 6.66 3.51
C THR A 177 29.89 7.68 4.57
N THR A 178 29.08 8.66 4.17
CA THR A 178 28.56 9.71 5.07
C THR A 178 27.46 9.17 5.99
N GLU A 179 27.15 9.89 7.07
CA GLU A 179 26.01 9.57 7.95
C GLU A 179 24.70 9.41 7.17
N ALA A 180 24.41 10.32 6.23
CA ALA A 180 23.24 10.22 5.35
C ALA A 180 23.28 8.99 4.44
N GLY A 181 24.47 8.61 3.97
CA GLY A 181 24.68 7.35 3.22
C GLY A 181 24.37 6.13 4.08
N ARG A 182 24.82 6.11 5.34
CA ARG A 182 24.52 5.03 6.29
C ARG A 182 23.04 4.97 6.61
N ALA A 183 22.39 6.12 6.83
CA ALA A 183 20.95 6.19 7.03
C ALA A 183 20.16 5.61 5.84
N ARG A 184 20.57 5.91 4.61
CA ARG A 184 19.97 5.31 3.41
C ARG A 184 20.14 3.79 3.39
N LEU A 185 21.35 3.29 3.66
CA LEU A 185 21.63 1.86 3.68
C LEU A 185 20.83 1.11 4.76
N VAL A 186 20.65 1.71 5.94
CA VAL A 186 19.78 1.17 7.00
C VAL A 186 18.32 1.15 6.53
N CYS A 187 17.82 2.23 5.94
CA CYS A 187 16.47 2.26 5.37
C CYS A 187 16.28 1.18 4.29
N ASP A 188 17.26 1.01 3.40
CA ASP A 188 17.23 -0.02 2.36
C ASP A 188 17.25 -1.44 2.95
N ALA A 189 17.94 -1.66 4.07
CA ALA A 189 17.96 -2.95 4.76
C ALA A 189 16.60 -3.26 5.38
N ILE A 190 15.96 -2.29 6.05
CA ILE A 190 14.62 -2.44 6.63
C ILE A 190 13.57 -2.62 5.53
N ALA A 191 13.62 -1.81 4.47
CA ALA A 191 12.65 -1.87 3.36
C ALA A 191 12.71 -3.18 2.55
N ARG A 192 13.83 -3.92 2.63
CA ARG A 192 13.96 -5.27 2.05
C ARG A 192 13.36 -6.38 2.92
N MET A 193 13.06 -6.12 4.19
CA MET A 193 12.47 -7.11 5.06
C MET A 193 11.02 -7.38 4.65
N THR A 194 10.64 -8.65 4.58
CA THR A 194 9.23 -9.03 4.58
C THR A 194 8.64 -8.83 5.99
N ASP A 195 7.33 -8.77 6.10
CA ASP A 195 6.63 -8.67 7.39
C ASP A 195 7.08 -9.75 8.38
N SER A 196 7.25 -10.99 7.90
CA SER A 196 7.72 -12.11 8.71
C SER A 196 9.15 -11.91 9.20
N VAL A 197 10.05 -11.45 8.33
CA VAL A 197 11.45 -11.17 8.70
C VAL A 197 11.54 -10.01 9.68
N ALA A 198 10.79 -8.92 9.46
CA ALA A 198 10.74 -7.77 10.37
C ALA A 198 10.22 -8.18 11.76
N ALA A 199 9.09 -8.91 11.81
CA ALA A 199 8.52 -9.39 13.07
C ALA A 199 9.45 -10.37 13.80
N HIS A 200 10.11 -11.28 13.06
CA HIS A 200 11.05 -12.24 13.64
C HIS A 200 12.32 -11.56 14.16
N THR A 201 12.87 -10.61 13.41
CA THR A 201 14.04 -9.82 13.82
C THR A 201 13.72 -8.98 15.05
N TYR A 202 12.54 -8.36 15.09
CA TYR A 202 12.06 -7.63 16.27
C TYR A 202 12.00 -8.54 17.50
N LYS A 203 11.41 -9.74 17.38
CA LYS A 203 11.34 -10.67 18.52
C LYS A 203 12.74 -11.06 19.01
N ARG A 204 13.67 -11.43 18.12
CA ARG A 204 15.05 -11.78 18.51
C ARG A 204 15.77 -10.67 19.27
N LEU A 205 15.46 -9.41 19.00
CA LEU A 205 16.13 -8.26 19.61
C LEU A 205 15.47 -7.78 20.91
N PHE A 206 14.17 -8.00 21.09
CA PHE A 206 13.39 -7.36 22.16
C PHE A 206 12.57 -8.31 23.02
N ASP A 207 12.40 -9.57 22.60
CA ASP A 207 11.66 -10.58 23.34
C ASP A 207 12.65 -11.55 23.99
N ALA A 208 12.76 -11.49 25.32
CA ALA A 208 13.72 -12.28 26.09
C ALA A 208 13.44 -13.79 26.04
N ASP A 209 12.19 -14.18 25.78
CA ASP A 209 11.78 -15.58 25.68
C ASP A 209 11.95 -16.12 24.25
N PHE A 210 12.38 -15.28 23.30
CA PHE A 210 12.51 -15.63 21.89
C PHE A 210 13.98 -15.67 21.42
N GLY A 211 14.43 -16.85 20.97
CA GLY A 211 15.81 -17.02 20.51
C GLY A 211 16.78 -17.31 21.65
N SER A 212 16.45 -18.32 22.45
CA SER A 212 17.41 -18.90 23.40
C SER A 212 18.64 -19.39 22.63
N ILE A 213 19.80 -19.44 23.27
CA ILE A 213 21.02 -20.07 22.71
C ILE A 213 20.76 -21.51 22.22
N VAL A 214 19.73 -22.16 22.76
CA VAL A 214 19.29 -23.51 22.37
C VAL A 214 18.72 -23.55 20.93
N ASP A 215 18.25 -22.42 20.39
CA ASP A 215 17.71 -22.31 19.02
C ASP A 215 18.79 -21.93 17.97
N LEU A 216 20.04 -21.72 18.41
CA LEU A 216 21.19 -21.36 17.56
C LEU A 216 22.07 -22.57 17.18
N VAL A 217 21.65 -23.78 17.56
CA VAL A 217 22.31 -25.07 17.24
C VAL A 217 21.51 -25.84 16.21
#